data_AF-A0A139ACD5-F1
#
_entry.id   AF-A0A139ACD5-F1
#
_cell.length_a   1.000
_cell.length_b   1.000
_cell.length_c   1.000
_cell.angle_alpha   90.00
_cell.angle_beta   90.00
_cell.angle_gamma   90.00
#
_symmetry.space_group_name_H-M   'P 1'
#
loop_
_entity.id
_entity.type
_entity.pdbx_description
1 polymer ?
#
loop_
_entity_poly.entity_id
_entity_poly.type
_entity_poly.pdbx_seq_one_letter_code
_entity_poly.pdbx_strand_id
1 'polypeptide(L)' 'MVKYSLNCSIQTVPDDWAEYVDGYAGGPPIKEMESRFGAKWKPELRDTQLFLRRKAVYDDVTVLALS' A
#
# COMPACT_ATOMS: atom_id res chain seq x y z
N MET A 1 11.89 -2.78 -14.35
CA MET A 1 11.60 -2.17 -13.03
C MET A 1 10.09 -2.11 -12.92
N VAL A 2 9.48 -2.78 -11.92
CA VAL A 2 8.02 -2.72 -11.72
C VAL A 2 7.72 -1.33 -11.18
N LYS A 3 7.01 -0.51 -11.97
CA LYS A 3 6.49 0.78 -11.53
C LYS A 3 5.01 0.58 -11.24
N TYR A 4 4.64 0.65 -9.97
CA TYR A 4 3.25 0.57 -9.54
C TYR A 4 2.85 1.92 -8.95
N SER A 5 1.63 2.37 -9.24
CA SER A 5 1.06 3.58 -8.67
C SER A 5 -0.12 3.17 -7.80
N LEU A 6 -0.18 3.70 -6.58
CA LEU A 6 -1.28 3.38 -5.67
C LEU A 6 -2.61 3.83 -6.25
N ASN A 7 -3.65 3.02 -6.03
CA ASN A 7 -4.97 3.39 -6.46
C ASN A 7 -5.57 4.48 -5.57
N CYS A 8 -5.64 5.69 -6.10
CA CYS A 8 -6.20 6.86 -5.42
C CYS A 8 -7.73 6.89 -5.37
N SER A 9 -8.42 6.02 -6.10
CA SER A 9 -9.88 5.92 -6.04
C SER A 9 -10.39 5.13 -4.85
N ILE A 10 -9.51 4.42 -4.13
CA ILE A 10 -9.89 3.70 -2.91
C ILE A 10 -10.26 4.71 -1.82
N GLN A 11 -11.47 4.57 -1.29
CA GLN A 11 -12.07 5.45 -0.27
C GLN A 11 -12.38 4.72 1.04
N THR A 12 -12.20 3.40 1.11
CA THR A 12 -12.58 2.59 2.28
C THR A 12 -11.37 1.91 2.89
N VAL A 13 -11.38 1.76 4.22
CA VAL A 13 -10.33 1.04 4.95
C VAL A 13 -10.20 -0.42 4.51
N PRO A 14 -11.29 -1.19 4.29
CA PRO A 14 -11.17 -2.57 3.80
C PRO A 14 -10.50 -2.69 2.43
N ASP A 15 -10.85 -1.82 1.48
CA ASP A 15 -10.23 -1.83 0.15
C ASP A 15 -8.77 -1.40 0.20
N ASP A 16 -8.43 -0.45 1.08
CA ASP A 16 -7.05 0.00 1.30
C ASP A 16 -6.19 -1.12 1.89
N TRP A 17 -6.74 -1.85 2.87
CA TRP A 17 -6.09 -3.03 3.43
C TRP A 17 -5.95 -4.16 2.40
N ALA A 18 -6.96 -4.39 1.54
CA ALA A 18 -6.89 -5.36 0.46
C ALA A 18 -5.78 -5.02 -0.55
N GLU A 19 -5.65 -3.75 -0.96
CA GLU A 19 -4.53 -3.29 -1.80
C GLU A 19 -3.17 -3.57 -1.13
N TYR A 20 -3.11 -3.38 0.18
CA TYR A 20 -1.89 -3.62 0.94
C TYR A 20 -1.48 -5.10 1.00
N VAL A 21 -2.44 -6.00 1.25
CA VAL A 21 -2.20 -7.41 1.55
C VAL A 21 -2.22 -8.30 0.30
N ASP A 22 -3.19 -8.10 -0.57
CA ASP A 22 -3.50 -8.99 -1.70
C ASP A 22 -3.22 -8.33 -3.05
N GLY A 23 -3.07 -7.00 -3.05
CA GLY A 23 -3.02 -6.20 -4.27
C GLY A 23 -4.43 -5.80 -4.71
N TYR A 24 -4.51 -4.86 -5.67
CA TYR A 24 -5.78 -4.31 -6.12
C TYR A 24 -5.79 -4.14 -7.63
N ALA A 25 -6.93 -4.45 -8.26
CA ALA A 25 -7.13 -4.32 -9.71
C ALA A 25 -6.03 -4.96 -10.58
N GLY A 26 -5.50 -6.11 -10.16
CA GLY A 26 -4.40 -6.81 -10.86
C GLY A 26 -3.00 -6.27 -10.56
N GLY A 27 -2.89 -5.29 -9.67
CA GLY A 27 -1.63 -4.80 -9.11
C GLY A 27 -1.04 -5.74 -8.04
N PRO A 28 0.28 -5.65 -7.77
CA PRO A 28 0.93 -6.43 -6.72
C PRO A 28 0.54 -5.94 -5.31
N PRO A 29 0.65 -6.79 -4.28
CA PRO A 29 0.51 -6.36 -2.89
C PRO A 29 1.51 -5.27 -2.51
N ILE A 30 1.04 -4.19 -1.88
CA ILE A 30 1.93 -3.11 -1.46
C ILE A 30 2.93 -3.56 -0.39
N LYS A 31 2.55 -4.47 0.51
CA LYS A 31 3.48 -5.02 1.53
C LYS A 31 4.70 -5.69 0.90
N GLU A 32 4.49 -6.40 -0.22
CA GLU A 32 5.56 -7.09 -0.94
C GLU A 32 6.46 -6.08 -1.67
N MET A 33 5.83 -5.06 -2.28
CA MET A 33 6.55 -3.98 -2.94
C MET A 33 7.44 -3.20 -1.96
N GLU A 34 6.92 -2.88 -0.77
CA GLU A 34 7.69 -2.21 0.29
C GLU A 34 8.85 -3.07 0.78
N SER A 35 8.61 -4.35 1.05
CA SER A 35 9.64 -5.28 1.53
C SER A 35 10.75 -5.50 0.50
N ARG A 36 10.40 -5.64 -0.79
CA ARG A 36 11.38 -5.98 -1.85
C ARG A 36 12.11 -4.77 -2.42
N PHE A 37 11.44 -3.63 -2.52
CA PHE A 37 11.96 -2.47 -3.26
C PHE A 37 12.08 -1.21 -2.41
N GLY A 38 11.55 -1.19 -1.18
CA GLY A 38 11.56 -0.02 -0.30
C GLY A 38 10.91 1.20 -0.96
N ALA A 39 11.53 2.37 -0.88
CA ALA A 39 10.99 3.57 -1.53
C ALA A 39 10.99 3.51 -3.08
N LYS A 40 11.78 2.62 -3.71
CA LYS A 40 12.02 2.65 -5.17
C LYS A 40 10.81 2.27 -6.02
N TRP A 41 9.81 1.58 -5.45
CA TRP A 41 8.60 1.22 -6.20
C TRP A 41 7.59 2.38 -6.31
N LYS A 42 7.77 3.46 -5.53
CA LYS A 42 6.96 4.68 -5.53
C LYS A 42 7.75 5.85 -6.14
N PRO A 43 8.01 5.88 -7.46
CA PRO A 43 8.85 6.92 -8.06
C PRO A 43 8.21 8.31 -8.01
N GLU A 44 6.88 8.39 -7.97
CA GLU A 44 6.14 9.65 -7.96
C GLU A 44 5.90 10.15 -6.52
N LEU A 45 6.03 11.46 -6.32
CA LEU A 45 5.80 12.10 -5.02
C LEU A 45 4.36 11.87 -4.52
N ARG A 46 3.38 11.87 -5.44
CA ARG A 46 1.97 11.59 -5.15
C ARG A 46 1.79 10.23 -4.47
N ASP A 47 2.45 9.20 -4.98
CA ASP A 47 2.32 7.83 -4.49
C ASP A 47 3.02 7.68 -3.13
N THR A 48 4.16 8.36 -2.95
CA THR A 48 4.82 8.46 -1.64
C THR A 48 3.91 9.09 -0.59
N GLN A 49 3.29 10.24 -0.90
CA GLN A 49 2.39 10.93 0.04
C GLN A 49 1.16 10.08 0.38
N LEU A 50 0.56 9.44 -0.63
CA LEU A 50 -0.61 8.58 -0.41
C LEU A 50 -0.25 7.36 0.45
N PHE A 51 0.87 6.70 0.15
CA PHE A 51 1.36 5.59 0.97
C PHE A 51 1.56 6.01 2.42
N LEU A 52 2.22 7.15 2.68
CA LEU A 52 2.45 7.62 4.05
C LEU A 52 1.15 7.90 4.81
N ARG A 53 0.12 8.45 4.14
CA ARG A 53 -1.20 8.67 4.76
C ARG A 53 -1.88 7.37 5.16
N ARG A 54 -1.75 6.34 4.32
CA ARG A 54 -2.36 5.02 4.53
C ARG A 54 -1.54 4.12 5.44
N LYS A 55 -0.24 4.38 5.59
CA LYS A 55 0.66 3.60 6.45
C LYS A 55 0.14 3.51 7.88
N ALA A 56 -0.46 4.56 8.42
CA ALA A 56 -1.09 4.52 9.74
C ALA A 56 -2.16 3.42 9.83
N VAL A 57 -3.02 3.31 8.82
CA VAL A 57 -4.04 2.24 8.73
C VAL A 57 -3.37 0.87 8.65
N TYR A 58 -2.33 0.73 7.82
CA TYR A 58 -1.63 -0.55 7.67
C TYR A 58 -0.97 -1.01 8.98
N ASP A 59 -0.34 -0.08 9.69
CA ASP A 59 0.33 -0.34 10.96
C ASP A 59 -0.69 -0.72 12.04
N ASP A 60 -1.78 0.04 12.18
CA ASP A 60 -2.82 -0.20 13.19
C ASP A 60 -3.54 -1.55 12.96
N VAL A 61 -3.92 -1.85 11.71
CA VAL A 61 -4.56 -3.13 11.37
C VAL A 61 -3.61 -4.30 11.60
N THR A 62 -2.30 -4.13 11.31
CA THR A 62 -1.30 -5.16 11.57
C THR A 62 -1.15 -5.44 13.06
N VAL A 63 -1.15 -4.41 13.90
CA VAL A 63 -1.11 -4.57 15.37
C VAL A 63 -2.35 -5.31 15.87
N LEU A 64 -3.55 -4.94 15.40
CA LEU A 64 -4.80 -5.59 15.76
C LEU A 64 -4.88 -7.06 15.30
N ALA A 65 -4.29 -7.40 14.15
CA ALA A 65 -4.27 -8.77 13.64
C ALA A 65 -3.32 -9.69 14.43
N LEU A 66 -2.41 -9.13 15.24
CA LEU A 66 -1.42 -9.85 16.04
C LEU A 66 -1.77 -9.89 17.54
N SER A 67 -2.83 -9.18 17.96
CA SER A 67 -3.36 -9.15 19.34
C SER A 67 -4.49 -10.13 19.55
#